data_AF-A0A2W1K8X0-F1
#
_entry.id   AF-A0A2W1K8X0-F1
#
_cell.length_a   1.000
_cell.length_b   1.000
_cell.length_c   1.000
_cell.angle_alpha   90.00
_cell.angle_beta   90.00
_cell.angle_gamma   90.00
#
_symmetry.space_group_name_H-M   'P 1'
#
loop_
_entity.id
_entity.type
_entity.pdbx_description
1 polymer ?
#
loop_
_entity_poly.entity_id
_entity_poly.type
_entity_poly.pdbx_seq_one_letter_code
_entity_poly.pdbx_strand_id
1 'polypeptide(L)'
;MRQLIKNLLAPKTILVLAITYSLAIVVLSLVNPNQIVLKLEFNYADKLLHLIAYFGLNLLWLITFLINSNNRKNIFKYFLFISAASIFFGIVLEFLQYGLTNYRTLDVYDALANTIGALLAFVVMFMLRIKIRELILSN
;
A
#
# COMPACT_ATOMS: atom_id res chain seq x y z
N MET A 1 -31.40 7.81 -8.06
CA MET A 1 -30.26 8.09 -8.97
C MET A 1 -28.96 8.44 -8.25
N ARG A 2 -28.96 9.33 -7.25
CA ARG A 2 -27.73 9.74 -6.53
C ARG A 2 -26.97 8.59 -5.84
N GLN A 3 -27.66 7.62 -5.25
CA GLN A 3 -27.06 6.41 -4.64
C GLN A 3 -26.35 5.52 -5.68
N LEU A 4 -27.01 5.26 -6.81
CA LEU A 4 -26.46 4.46 -7.92
C LEU A 4 -25.17 5.08 -8.48
N ILE A 5 -25.15 6.41 -8.64
CA ILE A 5 -23.97 7.14 -9.09
C ILE A 5 -22.81 6.99 -8.09
N LYS A 6 -23.08 7.16 -6.78
CA LYS A 6 -22.05 6.96 -5.73
C LYS A 6 -21.49 5.54 -5.72
N ASN A 7 -22.36 4.53 -5.83
CA ASN A 7 -21.95 3.12 -5.77
C ASN A 7 -21.15 2.69 -7.00
N LEU A 8 -21.29 3.39 -8.14
CA LEU A 8 -20.49 3.17 -9.34
C LEU A 8 -19.18 3.97 -9.36
N LEU A 9 -19.14 5.14 -8.70
CA LEU A 9 -17.96 6.01 -8.65
C LEU A 9 -16.97 5.60 -7.57
N ALA A 10 -17.42 5.26 -6.36
CA ALA A 10 -16.53 4.94 -5.24
C ALA A 10 -15.51 3.82 -5.55
N PRO A 11 -15.89 2.70 -6.20
CA PRO A 11 -14.92 1.66 -6.55
C PRO A 11 -13.89 2.12 -7.58
N LYS A 12 -14.28 2.97 -8.54
CA LYS A 12 -13.38 3.55 -9.54
C LYS A 12 -12.42 4.55 -8.91
N THR A 13 -12.91 5.43 -8.03
CA THR A 13 -12.09 6.42 -7.34
C THR A 13 -11.02 5.76 -6.48
N ILE A 14 -11.38 4.71 -5.73
CA ILE A 14 -10.43 4.01 -4.86
C ILE A 14 -9.37 3.26 -5.67
N LEU A 15 -9.74 2.67 -6.81
CA LEU A 15 -8.76 2.06 -7.72
C LEU A 15 -7.77 3.11 -8.27
N VAL A 16 -8.25 4.28 -8.70
CA VAL A 16 -7.39 5.38 -9.15
C VAL A 16 -6.45 5.81 -8.02
N LEU A 17 -6.97 5.97 -6.80
CA LEU A 17 -6.16 6.29 -5.63
C LEU A 17 -5.06 5.24 -5.39
N ALA A 18 -5.38 3.94 -5.42
CA ALA A 18 -4.40 2.87 -5.25
C ALA A 18 -3.28 2.95 -6.30
N ILE A 19 -3.63 3.13 -7.58
CA ILE A 19 -2.66 3.26 -8.68
C ILE A 19 -1.78 4.50 -8.49
N THR A 20 -2.40 5.66 -8.23
CA THR A 20 -1.64 6.91 -8.02
C THR A 20 -0.72 6.81 -6.82
N TYR A 21 -1.13 6.12 -5.75
CA TYR A 21 -0.31 5.90 -4.57
C TYR A 21 0.88 4.97 -4.87
N SER A 22 0.67 3.89 -5.64
CA SER A 22 1.76 3.03 -6.11
C SER A 22 2.78 3.81 -6.94
N LEU A 23 2.33 4.66 -7.87
CA LEU A 23 3.21 5.51 -8.67
C LEU A 23 3.96 6.53 -7.81
N ALA A 24 3.28 7.13 -6.83
CA ALA A 24 3.90 8.06 -5.89
C ALA A 24 5.01 7.37 -5.09
N ILE A 25 4.81 6.14 -4.62
CA ILE A 25 5.87 5.37 -3.96
C ILE A 25 7.07 5.18 -4.90
N VAL A 26 6.88 4.76 -6.15
CA VAL A 26 8.00 4.60 -7.10
C VAL A 26 8.80 5.89 -7.24
N VAL A 27 8.11 7.02 -7.46
CA VAL A 27 8.78 8.32 -7.63
C VAL A 27 9.51 8.72 -6.35
N LEU A 28 8.84 8.70 -5.20
CA LEU A 28 9.42 9.13 -3.93
C LEU A 28 10.58 8.24 -3.47
N SER A 29 10.53 6.94 -3.75
CA SER A 29 11.61 6.00 -3.46
C SER A 29 12.85 6.26 -4.32
N LEU A 30 12.69 6.73 -5.56
CA LEU A 30 13.81 6.96 -6.47
C LEU A 30 14.43 8.35 -6.32
N VAL A 31 13.71 9.36 -5.84
CA VAL A 31 14.29 10.71 -5.68
C VAL A 31 15.30 10.76 -4.52
N ASN A 32 16.28 11.65 -4.64
CA ASN A 32 17.31 11.85 -3.62
C ASN A 32 16.70 12.45 -2.35
N PRO A 33 16.74 11.75 -1.20
CA PRO A 33 16.15 12.25 0.04
C PRO A 33 16.81 13.54 0.53
N ASN A 34 18.10 13.78 0.21
CA ASN A 34 18.80 15.02 0.58
C ASN A 34 18.25 16.28 -0.11
N GLN A 35 17.45 16.12 -1.17
CA GLN A 35 16.82 17.24 -1.88
C GLN A 35 15.40 17.55 -1.38
N ILE A 36 14.76 16.62 -0.66
CA ILE A 36 13.35 16.70 -0.28
C ILE A 36 13.18 16.85 1.24
N VAL A 37 13.99 16.16 2.03
CA VAL A 37 13.77 16.02 3.46
C VAL A 37 14.65 17.03 4.20
N LEU A 38 14.04 18.04 4.82
CA LEU A 38 14.64 18.78 5.94
C LEU A 38 15.28 17.75 6.86
N LYS A 39 16.61 17.73 6.99
CA LYS A 39 17.39 16.73 7.74
C LYS A 39 16.70 16.38 9.06
N LEU A 40 15.83 15.38 9.03
CA LEU A 40 15.27 14.77 10.22
C LEU A 40 16.39 13.86 10.69
N GLU A 41 17.17 14.34 11.66
CA GLU A 41 18.28 13.60 12.28
C GLU A 41 17.77 12.45 13.15
N PHE A 42 16.89 11.61 12.60
CA PHE A 42 16.38 10.41 13.24
C PHE A 42 16.88 9.19 12.46
N ASN A 43 17.77 8.41 13.08
CA ASN A 43 18.34 7.18 12.50
C ASN A 43 17.32 6.13 12.05
N TYR A 44 16.03 6.26 12.42
CA TYR A 44 14.96 5.31 12.09
C TYR A 44 13.80 5.93 11.29
N ALA A 45 13.86 7.22 10.95
CA ALA A 45 12.77 7.90 10.26
C ALA A 45 12.49 7.29 8.87
N ASP A 46 13.54 6.93 8.13
CA ASP A 46 13.43 6.28 6.82
C ASP A 46 12.65 4.95 6.94
N LYS A 47 12.99 4.11 7.94
CA LYS A 47 12.28 2.83 8.18
C LYS A 47 10.81 3.03 8.53
N LEU A 48 10.49 4.08 9.29
CA LEU A 48 9.11 4.41 9.61
C LEU A 48 8.33 4.87 8.36
N LEU A 49 8.97 5.63 7.47
CA LEU A 49 8.37 6.03 6.19
C LEU A 49 8.08 4.81 5.32
N HIS A 50 9.02 3.86 5.23
CA HIS A 50 8.84 2.58 4.54
C HIS A 50 7.66 1.78 5.13
N LEU A 51 7.59 1.66 6.45
CA LEU A 51 6.47 0.99 7.13
C LEU A 51 5.13 1.64 6.80
N ILE A 52 5.03 2.97 6.92
CA ILE A 52 3.79 3.72 6.66
C ILE A 52 3.39 3.63 5.17
N ALA A 53 4.36 3.75 4.27
CA ALA A 53 4.14 3.68 2.83
C ALA A 53 3.54 2.32 2.44
N TYR A 54 4.13 1.22 2.91
CA TYR A 54 3.64 -0.12 2.55
C TYR A 54 2.39 -0.53 3.33
N PHE A 55 2.18 0.01 4.53
CA PHE A 55 0.88 -0.07 5.20
C PHE A 55 -0.20 0.58 4.34
N GLY A 56 -0.01 1.83 3.92
CA GLY A 56 -0.97 2.56 3.08
C GLY A 56 -1.21 1.89 1.72
N LEU A 57 -0.14 1.46 1.06
CA LEU A 57 -0.19 0.76 -0.22
C LEU A 57 -1.06 -0.50 -0.13
N ASN A 58 -0.72 -1.40 0.79
CA ASN A 58 -1.42 -2.67 0.92
C ASN A 58 -2.87 -2.44 1.38
N LEU A 59 -3.10 -1.48 2.28
CA LEU A 59 -4.44 -1.10 2.74
C LEU A 59 -5.33 -0.66 1.57
N LEU A 60 -4.84 0.23 0.71
CA LEU A 60 -5.59 0.72 -0.46
C LEU A 60 -5.95 -0.41 -1.42
N TRP A 61 -5.02 -1.31 -1.71
CA TRP A 61 -5.28 -2.46 -2.59
C TRP A 61 -6.26 -3.46 -1.98
N LEU A 62 -6.18 -3.72 -0.68
CA LEU A 62 -7.12 -4.58 0.03
C LEU A 62 -8.54 -3.98 0.04
N ILE A 63 -8.68 -2.67 0.27
CA ILE A 63 -9.97 -1.96 0.19
C ILE A 63 -10.51 -2.02 -1.24
N THR A 64 -9.66 -1.75 -2.24
CA THR A 64 -10.03 -1.83 -3.66
C THR A 64 -10.63 -3.19 -4.00
N PHE A 65 -9.99 -4.28 -3.56
CA PHE A 65 -10.50 -5.63 -3.75
C PHE A 65 -11.81 -5.85 -2.99
N LEU A 66 -11.90 -5.40 -1.73
CA LEU A 66 -13.07 -5.61 -0.88
C LEU A 66 -14.34 -4.99 -1.47
N ILE A 67 -14.21 -3.83 -2.12
CA ILE A 67 -15.32 -3.09 -2.73
C ILE A 67 -15.70 -3.69 -4.08
N ASN A 68 -14.71 -4.04 -4.91
CA ASN A 68 -14.96 -4.52 -6.27
C ASN A 68 -15.34 -6.02 -6.34
N SER A 69 -15.00 -6.80 -5.30
CA SER A 69 -15.22 -8.24 -5.31
C SER A 69 -16.49 -8.64 -4.54
N ASN A 70 -17.40 -9.29 -5.26
CA ASN A 70 -18.55 -10.00 -4.66
C ASN A 70 -18.14 -11.38 -4.08
N ASN A 71 -16.88 -11.79 -4.26
CA ASN A 71 -16.46 -13.15 -3.97
C ASN A 71 -16.11 -13.34 -2.49
N ARG A 72 -17.08 -13.83 -1.70
CA ARG A 72 -16.95 -13.97 -0.24
C ARG A 72 -16.16 -15.20 0.21
N LYS A 73 -16.14 -16.27 -0.60
CA LYS A 73 -15.62 -17.58 -0.18
C LYS A 73 -14.09 -17.64 -0.09
N ASN A 74 -13.37 -16.78 -0.81
CA ASN A 74 -11.91 -16.85 -0.94
C ASN A 74 -11.18 -15.58 -0.46
N ILE A 75 -11.83 -14.75 0.36
CA ILE A 75 -11.29 -13.43 0.75
C ILE A 75 -9.88 -13.50 1.36
N PHE A 76 -9.60 -14.51 2.19
CA PHE A 76 -8.29 -14.70 2.79
C PHE A 76 -7.19 -14.95 1.74
N LYS A 77 -7.46 -15.81 0.75
CA LYS A 77 -6.50 -16.13 -0.33
C LYS A 77 -6.16 -14.89 -1.16
N TYR A 78 -7.17 -14.07 -1.46
CA TYR A 78 -6.95 -12.81 -2.19
C TYR A 78 -6.18 -11.80 -1.36
N PHE A 79 -6.51 -11.65 -0.07
CA PHE A 79 -5.78 -10.75 0.81
C PHE A 79 -4.31 -11.16 0.93
N LEU A 80 -4.05 -12.47 1.02
CA LEU A 80 -2.70 -13.01 1.05
C LEU A 80 -1.96 -12.71 -0.26
N PHE A 81 -2.60 -12.95 -1.40
CA PHE A 81 -2.02 -12.64 -2.71
C PHE A 81 -1.68 -11.15 -2.87
N ILE A 82 -2.59 -10.26 -2.51
CA ILE A 82 -2.38 -8.80 -2.58
C ILE A 82 -1.23 -8.37 -1.67
N SER A 83 -1.15 -8.94 -0.46
CA SER A 83 -0.07 -8.62 0.48
C SER A 83 1.27 -9.14 -0.01
N ALA A 84 1.30 -10.35 -0.55
CA ALA A 84 2.51 -10.91 -1.17
C ALA A 84 2.96 -10.07 -2.38
N ALA A 85 2.02 -9.62 -3.22
CA ALA A 85 2.32 -8.73 -4.34
C ALA A 85 2.88 -7.37 -3.88
N SER A 86 2.34 -6.78 -2.81
CA SER A 86 2.86 -5.54 -2.22
C SER A 86 4.27 -5.71 -1.66
N ILE A 87 4.55 -6.83 -0.99
CA ILE A 87 5.89 -7.16 -0.47
C ILE A 87 6.87 -7.35 -1.64
N PHE A 88 6.48 -8.11 -2.64
CA PHE A 88 7.30 -8.35 -3.83
C PHE A 88 7.59 -7.04 -4.58
N PHE A 89 6.58 -6.18 -4.74
CA PHE A 89 6.74 -4.85 -5.31
C PHE A 89 7.82 -4.05 -4.56
N GLY A 90 7.82 -4.10 -3.23
CA GLY A 90 8.84 -3.40 -2.45
C GLY A 90 10.23 -3.98 -2.58
N ILE A 91 10.38 -5.30 -2.58
CA ILE A 91 11.67 -5.94 -2.84
C ILE A 91 12.22 -5.52 -4.20
N VAL A 92 11.39 -5.55 -5.26
CA VAL A 92 11.80 -5.09 -6.60
C VAL A 92 12.21 -3.62 -6.56
N LEU A 93 11.50 -2.78 -5.82
CA LEU A 93 11.81 -1.36 -5.73
C LEU A 93 13.15 -1.09 -5.02
N GLU A 94 13.52 -1.87 -4.00
CA GLU A 94 14.85 -1.81 -3.37
C GLU A 94 15.97 -2.12 -4.38
N PHE A 95 15.78 -3.15 -5.22
CA PHE A 95 16.72 -3.47 -6.30
C PHE A 95 16.80 -2.35 -7.34
N LEU A 96 15.67 -1.73 -7.69
CA LEU A 96 15.64 -0.59 -8.62
C LEU A 96 16.35 0.63 -8.04
N GLN A 97 16.14 0.95 -6.75
CA GLN A 97 16.84 2.05 -6.08
C GLN A 97 18.35 1.84 -6.10
N TYR A 98 18.82 0.62 -5.82
CA TYR A 98 20.23 0.28 -5.89
C TYR A 98 20.80 0.34 -7.32
N GLY A 99 20.06 -0.17 -8.31
CA GLY A 99 20.53 -0.21 -9.70
C GLY A 99 20.45 1.12 -10.46
N LEU A 100 19.53 2.01 -10.08
CA LEU A 100 19.24 3.25 -10.81
C LEU A 100 19.73 4.52 -10.10
N THR A 101 20.19 4.43 -8.85
CA THR A 101 20.68 5.60 -8.09
C THR A 101 22.09 5.38 -7.57
N ASN A 102 22.86 6.47 -7.43
CA ASN A 102 24.25 6.43 -6.93
C ASN A 102 24.35 6.77 -5.43
N TYR A 103 23.22 6.95 -4.74
CA TYR A 103 23.15 7.37 -3.33
C TYR A 103 22.30 6.45 -2.46
N ARG A 104 21.62 5.44 -3.02
CA ARG A 104 20.94 4.38 -2.25
C ARG A 104 21.78 3.12 -2.27
N THR A 105 21.76 2.41 -1.15
CA THR A 105 22.32 1.06 -1.01
C THR A 105 21.19 0.09 -0.73
N LEU A 106 21.35 -1.17 -1.11
CA LEU A 106 20.42 -2.22 -0.68
C LEU A 106 20.41 -2.31 0.85
N ASP A 107 19.23 -2.19 1.45
CA ASP A 107 19.04 -2.31 2.89
C ASP A 107 17.92 -3.30 3.22
N VAL A 108 18.30 -4.40 3.85
CA VAL A 108 17.36 -5.46 4.26
C VAL A 108 16.34 -4.93 5.27
N TYR A 109 16.68 -3.93 6.07
CA TYR A 109 15.76 -3.32 7.02
C TYR A 109 14.65 -2.51 6.33
N ASP A 110 14.87 -1.98 5.12
CA ASP A 110 13.79 -1.36 4.33
C ASP A 110 12.81 -2.41 3.81
N ALA A 111 13.33 -3.51 3.26
CA ALA A 111 12.49 -4.64 2.86
C ALA A 111 11.67 -5.21 4.04
N LEU A 112 12.27 -5.27 5.25
CA LEU A 112 11.56 -5.68 6.46
C LEU A 112 10.49 -4.66 6.88
N ALA A 113 10.79 -3.36 6.86
CA ALA A 113 9.82 -2.32 7.17
C ALA A 113 8.63 -2.34 6.20
N ASN A 114 8.90 -2.48 4.89
CA ASN A 114 7.90 -2.66 3.84
C ASN A 114 6.99 -3.88 4.15
N THR A 115 7.61 -5.00 4.53
CA THR A 115 6.92 -6.24 4.87
C THR A 115 6.02 -6.09 6.09
N ILE A 116 6.54 -5.50 7.17
CA ILE A 116 5.77 -5.27 8.40
C ILE A 116 4.58 -4.35 8.12
N GLY A 117 4.78 -3.26 7.37
CA GLY A 117 3.70 -2.37 6.96
C GLY A 117 2.58 -3.11 6.21
N ALA A 118 2.95 -3.92 5.21
CA ALA A 118 1.99 -4.72 4.46
C ALA A 118 1.24 -5.73 5.35
N LEU A 119 1.94 -6.44 6.24
CA LEU A 119 1.32 -7.41 7.15
C LEU A 119 0.38 -6.75 8.17
N LEU A 120 0.74 -5.58 8.71
CA LEU A 120 -0.14 -4.80 9.58
C LEU A 120 -1.44 -4.41 8.86
N ALA A 121 -1.34 -3.92 7.62
CA ALA A 121 -2.51 -3.60 6.81
C ALA A 121 -3.39 -4.83 6.55
N PHE A 122 -2.77 -5.99 6.29
CA PHE A 122 -3.48 -7.27 6.15
C PHE A 122 -4.28 -7.60 7.41
N VAL A 123 -3.66 -7.55 8.58
CA VAL A 123 -4.31 -7.89 9.87
C VAL A 123 -5.47 -6.93 10.14
N VAL A 124 -5.23 -5.62 10.03
CA VAL A 124 -6.25 -4.58 10.24
C VAL A 124 -7.44 -4.79 9.31
N MET A 125 -7.19 -4.96 8.00
CA MET A 125 -8.25 -5.17 7.03
C MET A 125 -8.97 -6.49 7.25
N PHE A 126 -8.26 -7.55 7.58
CA PHE A 126 -8.87 -8.83 7.84
C PHE A 126 -9.81 -8.75 9.05
N MET A 127 -9.42 -8.10 10.14
CA MET A 127 -10.28 -7.89 11.31
C MET A 127 -11.51 -7.03 11.00
N LEU A 128 -11.34 -5.96 10.23
CA LEU A 128 -12.40 -4.98 9.98
C LEU A 128 -13.25 -5.25 8.73
N ARG A 129 -12.94 -6.29 7.95
CA ARG A 129 -13.56 -6.57 6.63
C ARG A 129 -15.09 -6.60 6.63
N ILE A 130 -15.71 -7.11 7.69
CA ILE A 130 -17.18 -7.24 7.79
C ILE A 130 -17.79 -5.85 7.98
N LYS A 131 -17.33 -5.12 8.99
CA LYS A 131 -17.79 -3.75 9.31
C LYS A 131 -17.54 -2.78 8.16
N ILE A 132 -16.39 -2.87 7.49
CA ILE A 132 -16.06 -2.03 6.33
C ILE A 132 -17.04 -2.31 5.18
N ARG A 133 -17.34 -3.58 4.89
CA ARG A 133 -18.33 -3.92 3.85
C ARG A 133 -19.73 -3.40 4.20
N GLU A 134 -20.15 -3.54 5.46
CA GLU A 134 -21.44 -3.01 5.92
C GLU A 134 -21.52 -1.49 5.74
N LEU A 135 -20.50 -0.74 6.15
CA LEU A 135 -20.45 0.72 5.96
C LEU A 135 -20.51 1.15 4.49
N ILE A 136 -19.94 0.35 3.59
CA ILE A 136 -19.89 0.64 2.16
C ILE A 136 -21.20 0.26 1.46
N LEU A 137 -21.86 -0.82 1.89
CA LEU A 137 -23.11 -1.32 1.29
C LEU A 137 -24.39 -0.74 1.92
N SER A 138 -24.31 -0.16 3.13
CA SER A 138 -25.45 0.46 3.82
C SER A 138 -25.66 1.94 3.48
N ASN A 139 -24.77 2.53 2.67
CA ASN A 139 -24.87 3.89 2.14
C ASN A 139 -25.16 3.91 0.64
#